data_AF-A0A2V5VDE8-F1
#
_entry.id   AF-A0A2V5VDE8-F1
#
_cell.length_a   1.000
_cell.length_b   1.000
_cell.length_c   1.000
_cell.angle_alpha   90.00
_cell.angle_beta   90.00
_cell.angle_gamma   90.00
#
_symmetry.space_group_name_H-M   'P 1'
#
loop_
_entity.id
_entity.type
_entity.pdbx_description
1 polymer ?
#
loop_
_entity_poly.entity_id
_entity_poly.type
_entity_poly.pdbx_seq_one_letter_code
_entity_poly.pdbx_strand_id
1 'polypeptide(L)'
;MGVDFADVNRDGLDDFIVLDMLSADHVRRMAQFSETESPSRPNGFGISPGRAQVARNTLFLNRGDGTFSEIAFFSHLEATEWSWCPVFLDVDLDGYEDLLITTGYSFDTQDLDADQRINALGPWPRERVPFKLLMYPPLPLPNKAFRNEHDLTFREASHEWGFDFKGVSQGMCLCDLDNDGDLDVVVNNLNGAAGLYRNESHAPRVAVRLKGQAPNTQGIGARIWLYGGAVPMQSQEMICGGRYLSGDDAMRVFAAGSLTNAMRIEVRWRNGKRSVVNGVKANRIYEIDEAGGEANGKH
;
A
#
# COMPACT_ATOMS: atom_id res chain seq x y z
N MET A 1 -5.67 -10.29 -0.86
CA MET A 1 -5.43 -9.39 0.28
C MET A 1 -3.95 -9.08 0.33
N GLY A 2 -3.61 -7.80 0.47
CA GLY A 2 -2.26 -7.27 0.34
C GLY A 2 -1.77 -6.62 1.64
N VAL A 3 -0.48 -6.33 1.67
CA VAL A 3 0.23 -5.66 2.76
C VAL A 3 1.20 -4.67 2.14
N ASP A 4 1.38 -3.51 2.79
CA ASP A 4 2.47 -2.57 2.46
C ASP A 4 3.00 -1.91 3.74
N PHE A 5 4.19 -1.33 3.65
CA PHE A 5 4.96 -0.81 4.78
C PHE A 5 5.37 0.65 4.55
N ALA A 6 5.27 1.48 5.59
CA ALA A 6 5.76 2.86 5.60
C ALA A 6 5.93 3.34 7.05
N ASP A 7 6.72 4.39 7.25
CA ASP A 7 6.84 5.13 8.52
C ASP A 7 5.78 6.24 8.52
N VAL A 8 4.55 5.91 8.96
CA VAL A 8 3.38 6.78 8.73
C VAL A 8 3.32 7.98 9.67
N ASN A 9 4.12 7.98 10.75
CA ASN A 9 4.17 9.02 11.77
C ASN A 9 5.53 9.73 11.87
N ARG A 10 6.51 9.31 11.07
CA ARG A 10 7.87 9.86 11.02
C ARG A 10 8.69 9.64 12.30
N ASP A 11 8.50 8.51 12.97
CA ASP A 11 9.30 8.11 14.14
C ASP A 11 10.55 7.28 13.77
N GLY A 12 10.69 6.91 12.49
CA GLY A 12 11.81 6.14 11.97
C GLY A 12 11.60 4.62 11.99
N LEU A 13 10.42 4.16 12.36
CA LEU A 13 10.04 2.75 12.39
C LEU A 13 9.00 2.48 11.31
N ASP A 14 9.11 1.32 10.65
CA ASP A 14 8.07 0.92 9.70
C ASP A 14 6.84 0.40 10.43
N ASP A 15 5.71 0.93 10.01
CA ASP A 15 4.35 0.47 10.24
C ASP A 15 3.89 -0.35 9.04
N PHE A 16 2.75 -1.02 9.16
CA PHE A 16 2.17 -1.73 8.03
C PHE A 16 0.67 -1.85 8.10
N ILE A 17 0.04 -1.90 6.93
CA ILE A 17 -1.40 -2.16 6.79
C ILE A 17 -1.63 -3.53 6.17
N VAL A 18 -2.62 -4.25 6.68
CA VAL A 18 -3.15 -5.48 6.08
C VAL A 18 -4.59 -5.22 5.65
N LEU A 19 -4.88 -5.49 4.38
CA LEU A 19 -6.22 -5.27 3.81
C LEU A 19 -7.15 -6.48 3.97
N ASP A 20 -8.44 -6.19 4.00
CA ASP A 20 -9.56 -7.13 4.06
C ASP A 20 -10.74 -6.64 3.20
N MET A 21 -11.91 -7.27 3.34
CA MET A 21 -13.05 -7.13 2.43
C MET A 21 -14.24 -6.38 3.05
N LEU A 22 -14.01 -5.57 4.08
CA LEU A 22 -15.08 -4.83 4.74
C LEU A 22 -15.58 -3.66 3.87
N SER A 23 -16.83 -3.75 3.42
CA SER A 23 -17.53 -2.67 2.70
C SER A 23 -17.59 -1.38 3.53
N ALA A 24 -17.28 -0.23 2.92
CA ALA A 24 -17.50 1.08 3.52
C ALA A 24 -18.97 1.50 3.43
N ASP A 25 -19.70 0.98 2.43
CA ASP A 25 -21.15 1.15 2.33
C ASP A 25 -21.90 0.33 3.39
N HIS A 26 -22.75 1.01 4.16
CA HIS A 26 -23.50 0.40 5.27
C HIS A 26 -24.51 -0.66 4.80
N VAL A 27 -25.25 -0.39 3.71
CA VAL A 27 -26.28 -1.31 3.22
C VAL A 27 -25.66 -2.60 2.72
N ARG A 28 -24.61 -2.50 1.91
CA ARG A 28 -23.83 -3.66 1.45
C ARG A 28 -23.23 -4.42 2.63
N ARG A 29 -22.67 -3.73 3.63
CA ARG A 29 -22.13 -4.38 4.83
C ARG A 29 -23.20 -5.20 5.54
N MET A 30 -24.43 -4.69 5.67
CA MET A 30 -25.55 -5.44 6.26
C MET A 30 -25.96 -6.66 5.43
N ALA A 31 -25.83 -6.59 4.10
CA ALA A 31 -26.11 -7.71 3.20
C ALA A 31 -24.96 -8.74 3.11
N GLN A 32 -23.75 -8.39 3.58
CA GLN A 32 -22.56 -9.24 3.57
C GLN A 32 -22.21 -9.82 4.95
N PHE A 33 -22.76 -9.22 6.00
CA PHE A 33 -22.50 -9.64 7.38
C PHE A 33 -23.43 -10.78 7.79
N SER A 34 -22.91 -12.00 7.87
CA SER A 34 -23.68 -13.14 8.38
C SER A 34 -23.52 -13.30 9.89
N GLU A 35 -24.61 -13.43 10.64
CA GLU A 35 -24.55 -13.89 12.05
C GLU A 35 -23.92 -15.29 12.18
N THR A 36 -23.92 -16.09 11.10
CA THR A 36 -23.27 -17.42 11.06
C THR A 36 -21.78 -17.36 10.79
N GLU A 37 -21.20 -16.18 10.54
CA GLU A 37 -19.82 -15.90 10.98
C GLU A 37 -19.82 -15.76 12.51
N SER A 38 -20.22 -16.84 13.20
CA SER A 38 -19.60 -17.18 14.47
C SER A 38 -18.11 -16.95 14.26
N PRO A 39 -17.38 -16.28 15.18
CA PRO A 39 -15.94 -16.20 15.04
C PRO A 39 -15.47 -17.58 14.69
N SER A 40 -14.98 -17.73 13.46
CA SER A 40 -14.51 -18.99 12.94
C SER A 40 -13.68 -19.54 14.08
N ARG A 41 -14.09 -20.66 14.69
CA ARG A 41 -13.25 -21.34 15.66
C ARG A 41 -12.17 -21.92 14.77
N PRO A 42 -11.02 -21.25 14.55
CA PRO A 42 -10.12 -21.78 13.58
C PRO A 42 -9.40 -22.84 14.39
N ASN A 43 -9.71 -24.10 14.11
CA ASN A 43 -8.93 -25.22 14.64
C ASN A 43 -7.54 -25.10 14.01
N GLY A 44 -6.68 -24.31 14.64
CA GLY A 44 -5.34 -23.98 14.18
C GLY A 44 -4.49 -23.51 15.35
N PHE A 45 -3.24 -23.98 15.39
CA PHE A 45 -2.26 -23.62 16.41
C PHE A 45 -2.11 -22.09 16.51
N GLY A 46 -2.13 -21.55 17.73
CA GLY A 46 -1.89 -20.12 18.00
C GLY A 46 -3.14 -19.24 18.11
N ILE A 47 -4.33 -19.78 17.90
CA ILE A 47 -5.57 -19.00 17.99
C ILE A 47 -6.19 -19.21 19.36
N SER A 48 -6.23 -18.13 20.16
CA SER A 48 -6.89 -18.17 21.46
C SER A 48 -8.39 -18.47 21.25
N PRO A 49 -8.94 -19.53 21.87
CA PRO A 49 -10.37 -19.78 21.83
C PRO A 49 -11.12 -18.56 22.38
N GLY A 50 -12.07 -18.01 21.61
CA GLY A 50 -12.98 -16.96 22.08
C GLY A 50 -12.67 -15.52 21.66
N ARG A 51 -11.68 -15.26 20.79
CA ARG A 51 -11.52 -13.93 20.20
C ARG A 51 -12.37 -13.79 18.93
N ALA A 52 -13.19 -12.75 18.89
CA ALA A 52 -13.94 -12.39 17.70
C ALA A 52 -12.97 -12.07 16.55
N GLN A 53 -13.12 -12.74 15.40
CA GLN A 53 -12.49 -12.33 14.15
C GLN A 53 -13.52 -11.49 13.41
N VAL A 54 -13.12 -10.31 12.96
CA VAL A 54 -13.99 -9.38 12.24
C VAL A 54 -13.23 -9.02 10.98
N ALA A 55 -13.85 -9.22 9.82
CA ALA A 55 -13.29 -8.79 8.56
C ALA A 55 -13.14 -7.27 8.57
N ARG A 56 -11.90 -6.78 8.46
CA ARG A 56 -11.54 -5.36 8.37
C ARG A 56 -10.07 -5.21 8.04
N ASN A 57 -9.72 -4.07 7.46
CA ASN A 57 -8.32 -3.70 7.39
C ASN A 57 -7.76 -3.48 8.81
N THR A 58 -6.45 -3.68 8.93
CA THR A 58 -5.71 -3.45 10.18
C THR A 58 -4.43 -2.67 9.87
N LEU A 59 -4.25 -1.51 10.51
CA LEU A 59 -3.03 -0.71 10.46
C LEU A 59 -2.28 -0.93 11.77
N PHE A 60 -1.05 -1.43 11.68
CA PHE A 60 -0.20 -1.77 12.81
C PHE A 60 0.90 -0.73 12.97
N LEU A 61 0.75 0.12 13.99
CA LEU A 61 1.71 1.13 14.40
C LEU A 61 2.81 0.49 15.26
N ASN A 62 4.06 0.64 14.86
CA ASN A 62 5.23 0.12 15.53
C ASN A 62 5.49 0.87 16.83
N ARG A 63 5.76 0.12 17.91
CA ARG A 63 5.96 0.69 19.25
C ARG A 63 7.44 0.82 19.63
N GLY A 64 8.35 0.37 18.76
CA GLY A 64 9.80 0.40 18.99
C GLY A 64 10.32 -0.67 19.96
N ASP A 65 9.45 -1.50 20.53
CA ASP A 65 9.79 -2.59 21.45
C ASP A 65 9.56 -4.00 20.85
N GLY A 66 9.38 -4.06 19.53
CA GLY A 66 9.04 -5.29 18.81
C GLY A 66 7.56 -5.66 18.87
N THR A 67 6.71 -4.78 19.40
CA THR A 67 5.24 -4.93 19.39
C THR A 67 4.56 -3.85 18.54
N PHE A 68 3.29 -4.09 18.21
CA PHE A 68 2.50 -3.20 17.37
C PHE A 68 1.14 -2.86 18.03
N SER A 69 0.68 -1.63 17.82
CA SER A 69 -0.66 -1.17 18.14
C SER A 69 -1.53 -1.23 16.88
N GLU A 70 -2.64 -1.96 16.90
CA GLU A 70 -3.61 -1.93 15.80
C GLU A 70 -4.50 -0.68 15.94
N ILE A 71 -4.54 0.16 14.91
CA ILE A 71 -5.16 1.50 14.95
C ILE A 71 -6.07 1.81 13.76
N ALA A 72 -6.52 0.83 12.95
CA ALA A 72 -7.27 1.12 11.72
C ALA A 72 -8.55 1.93 11.96
N PHE A 73 -9.31 1.64 13.03
CA PHE A 73 -10.50 2.43 13.38
C PHE A 73 -10.17 3.86 13.80
N PHE A 74 -9.10 4.03 14.58
CA PHE A 74 -8.62 5.37 14.96
C PHE A 74 -8.17 6.15 13.72
N SER A 75 -7.57 5.44 12.76
CA SER A 75 -6.99 6.02 11.56
C SER A 75 -8.00 6.19 10.41
N HIS A 76 -9.25 5.75 10.59
CA HIS A 76 -10.32 5.74 9.57
C HIS A 76 -10.02 4.88 8.33
N LEU A 77 -9.30 3.77 8.52
CA LEU A 77 -8.87 2.87 7.45
C LEU A 77 -9.49 1.47 7.52
N GLU A 78 -10.42 1.21 8.44
CA GLU A 78 -10.92 -0.15 8.70
C GLU A 78 -11.70 -0.79 7.53
N ALA A 79 -12.29 0.03 6.66
CA ALA A 79 -13.21 -0.42 5.62
C ALA A 79 -12.94 0.30 4.29
N THR A 80 -12.55 -0.45 3.28
CA THR A 80 -12.17 0.07 1.96
C THR A 80 -12.80 -0.70 0.81
N GLU A 81 -13.87 -1.45 1.08
CA GLU A 81 -14.49 -2.41 0.16
C GLU A 81 -13.68 -3.70 -0.01
N TRP A 82 -14.03 -4.53 -1.00
CA TRP A 82 -13.27 -5.73 -1.35
C TRP A 82 -11.89 -5.34 -1.88
N SER A 83 -10.88 -5.41 -1.02
CA SER A 83 -9.59 -4.76 -1.27
C SER A 83 -8.49 -5.74 -1.72
N TRP A 84 -7.64 -5.29 -2.63
CA TRP A 84 -6.57 -6.12 -3.23
C TRP A 84 -5.17 -5.67 -2.86
N CYS A 85 -4.74 -4.50 -3.35
CA CYS A 85 -3.37 -4.02 -3.25
C CYS A 85 -3.32 -2.67 -2.54
N PRO A 86 -2.74 -2.59 -1.32
CA PRO A 86 -2.38 -1.32 -0.71
C PRO A 86 -1.07 -0.82 -1.31
N VAL A 87 -0.93 0.50 -1.39
CA VAL A 87 0.32 1.17 -1.72
C VAL A 87 0.47 2.40 -0.85
N PHE A 88 1.56 2.47 -0.09
CA PHE A 88 1.98 3.72 0.52
C PHE A 88 2.75 4.56 -0.51
N LEU A 89 2.32 5.80 -0.71
CA LEU A 89 2.91 6.78 -1.62
C LEU A 89 2.63 8.17 -1.07
N ASP A 90 3.64 9.02 -0.95
CA ASP A 90 3.46 10.45 -0.67
C ASP A 90 3.00 11.15 -1.96
N VAL A 91 1.67 11.28 -2.13
CA VAL A 91 1.05 11.69 -3.40
C VAL A 91 1.28 13.18 -3.63
N ASP A 92 1.11 13.99 -2.60
CA ASP A 92 1.27 15.44 -2.68
C ASP A 92 2.69 15.93 -2.37
N LEU A 93 3.59 15.02 -1.97
CA LEU A 93 5.00 15.28 -1.64
C LEU A 93 5.14 16.26 -0.46
N ASP A 94 4.30 16.10 0.55
CA ASP A 94 4.37 16.85 1.80
C ASP A 94 5.31 16.23 2.85
N GLY A 95 5.79 15.02 2.56
CA GLY A 95 6.69 14.27 3.42
C GLY A 95 5.99 13.29 4.32
N TYR A 96 4.73 12.91 4.10
CA TYR A 96 4.03 11.81 4.77
C TYR A 96 3.44 10.86 3.72
N GLU A 97 3.63 9.54 3.87
CA GLU A 97 3.00 8.61 2.92
C GLU A 97 1.48 8.58 3.10
N ASP A 98 0.79 8.78 1.98
CA ASP A 98 -0.63 8.53 1.79
C ASP A 98 -0.87 7.07 1.41
N LEU A 99 -2.14 6.67 1.31
CA LEU A 99 -2.51 5.28 1.04
C LEU A 99 -3.46 5.16 -0.16
N LEU A 100 -3.03 4.39 -1.17
CA LEU A 100 -3.84 4.00 -2.32
C LEU A 100 -4.22 2.52 -2.23
N ILE A 101 -5.46 2.18 -2.56
CA ILE A 101 -6.00 0.82 -2.48
C ILE A 101 -6.83 0.51 -3.71
N THR A 102 -6.50 -0.58 -4.39
CA THR A 102 -7.33 -1.16 -5.45
C THR A 102 -8.45 -2.04 -4.89
N THR A 103 -9.63 -1.97 -5.52
CA THR A 103 -10.84 -2.65 -5.04
C THR A 103 -11.62 -3.35 -6.15
N GLY A 104 -12.62 -4.12 -5.73
CA GLY A 104 -13.62 -4.73 -6.60
C GLY A 104 -13.46 -6.23 -6.76
N TYR A 105 -14.53 -6.91 -7.13
CA TYR A 105 -14.50 -8.33 -7.44
C TYR A 105 -15.51 -8.65 -8.54
N SER A 106 -15.29 -9.76 -9.26
CA SER A 106 -16.17 -10.10 -10.39
C SER A 106 -17.63 -10.24 -9.97
N PHE A 107 -17.86 -10.85 -8.81
CA PHE A 107 -19.19 -11.09 -8.24
C PHE A 107 -19.16 -10.96 -6.73
N ASP A 108 -20.22 -10.43 -6.12
CA ASP A 108 -20.35 -10.30 -4.68
C ASP A 108 -20.66 -11.66 -4.04
N THR A 109 -19.62 -12.44 -3.77
CA THR A 109 -19.78 -13.77 -3.16
C THR A 109 -20.11 -13.71 -1.66
N GLN A 110 -20.15 -12.51 -1.07
CA GLN A 110 -20.56 -12.29 0.31
C GLN A 110 -22.03 -11.89 0.43
N ASP A 111 -22.73 -11.61 -0.68
CA ASP A 111 -24.15 -11.25 -0.70
C ASP A 111 -25.04 -12.40 -0.17
N LEU A 112 -25.64 -12.19 1.01
CA LEU A 112 -26.46 -13.17 1.71
C LEU A 112 -27.80 -13.41 1.04
N ASP A 113 -28.39 -12.41 0.40
CA ASP A 113 -29.66 -12.55 -0.31
C ASP A 113 -29.48 -13.44 -1.55
N ALA A 114 -28.35 -13.28 -2.24
CA ALA A 114 -27.93 -14.16 -3.31
C ALA A 114 -27.66 -15.58 -2.79
N ASP A 115 -26.95 -15.72 -1.68
CA ASP A 115 -26.68 -17.04 -1.10
C ASP A 115 -27.98 -17.77 -0.71
N GLN A 116 -28.92 -17.10 -0.04
CA GLN A 116 -30.23 -17.64 0.31
C GLN A 116 -31.03 -18.07 -0.93
N ARG A 117 -31.07 -17.22 -1.97
CA ARG A 117 -31.75 -17.52 -3.23
C ARG A 117 -31.14 -18.75 -3.92
N ILE A 118 -29.82 -18.84 -3.95
CA ILE A 118 -29.12 -19.96 -4.61
C ILE A 118 -29.32 -21.26 -3.83
N ASN A 119 -29.24 -21.21 -2.50
CA ASN A 119 -29.46 -22.37 -1.63
C ASN A 119 -30.90 -22.91 -1.73
N ALA A 120 -31.89 -22.02 -1.91
CA ALA A 120 -33.28 -22.41 -2.10
C ALA A 120 -33.53 -23.21 -3.39
N LEU A 121 -32.64 -23.16 -4.38
CA LEU A 121 -32.72 -23.96 -5.61
C LEU A 121 -32.32 -25.43 -5.41
N GLY A 122 -31.80 -25.78 -4.24
CA GLY A 122 -31.36 -27.14 -3.91
C GLY A 122 -29.96 -27.47 -4.48
N PRO A 123 -29.54 -28.74 -4.40
CA PRO A 123 -28.20 -29.16 -4.78
C PRO A 123 -27.96 -29.02 -6.29
N TRP A 124 -26.77 -28.56 -6.63
CA TRP A 124 -26.35 -28.33 -8.02
C TRP A 124 -25.62 -29.56 -8.58
N PRO A 125 -25.92 -30.00 -9.82
CA PRO A 125 -25.06 -30.94 -10.55
C PRO A 125 -23.65 -30.38 -10.69
N ARG A 126 -22.62 -31.24 -10.65
CA ARG A 126 -21.20 -30.82 -10.63
C ARG A 126 -20.84 -29.91 -11.82
N GLU A 127 -21.38 -30.22 -13.00
CA GLU A 127 -21.18 -29.46 -14.23
C GLU A 127 -21.78 -28.05 -14.20
N ARG A 128 -22.74 -27.79 -13.30
CA ARG A 128 -23.37 -26.47 -13.16
C ARG A 128 -22.77 -25.63 -12.03
N VAL A 129 -21.90 -26.18 -11.19
CA VAL A 129 -21.25 -25.45 -10.08
C VAL A 129 -20.50 -24.20 -10.56
N PRO A 130 -19.78 -24.18 -11.71
CA PRO A 130 -19.15 -22.95 -12.19
C PRO A 130 -20.15 -21.83 -12.50
N PHE A 131 -21.37 -22.18 -12.93
CA PHE A 131 -22.43 -21.20 -13.22
C PHE A 131 -23.06 -20.62 -11.95
N LYS A 132 -22.79 -21.21 -10.76
CA LYS A 132 -23.23 -20.65 -9.47
C LYS A 132 -22.70 -19.22 -9.28
N LEU A 133 -21.45 -18.95 -9.68
CA LEU A 133 -20.85 -17.62 -9.57
C LEU A 133 -21.63 -16.56 -10.35
N LEU A 134 -22.22 -16.91 -11.49
CA LEU A 134 -23.01 -15.99 -12.33
C LEU A 134 -24.35 -15.59 -11.69
N MET A 135 -24.73 -16.23 -10.58
CA MET A 135 -25.97 -15.90 -9.84
C MET A 135 -25.76 -14.87 -8.75
N TYR A 136 -24.52 -14.58 -8.38
CA TYR A 136 -24.17 -13.48 -7.49
C TYR A 136 -24.16 -12.16 -8.28
N PRO A 137 -24.54 -11.03 -7.67
CA PRO A 137 -24.51 -9.75 -8.35
C PRO A 137 -23.06 -9.35 -8.68
N PRO A 138 -22.80 -8.58 -9.74
CA PRO A 138 -21.46 -8.07 -10.03
C PRO A 138 -21.00 -7.09 -8.94
N LEU A 139 -19.71 -7.05 -8.62
CA LEU A 139 -19.14 -6.19 -7.57
C LEU A 139 -18.03 -5.23 -8.07
N PRO A 140 -18.30 -4.37 -9.07
CA PRO A 140 -17.38 -3.29 -9.41
C PRO A 140 -17.44 -2.21 -8.32
N LEU A 141 -16.29 -1.85 -7.78
CA LEU A 141 -16.15 -0.94 -6.64
C LEU A 141 -15.19 0.21 -7.00
N PRO A 142 -15.38 1.40 -6.41
CA PRO A 142 -14.42 2.49 -6.57
C PRO A 142 -13.12 2.14 -5.84
N ASN A 143 -11.99 2.37 -6.48
CA ASN A 143 -10.70 2.39 -5.81
C ASN A 143 -10.69 3.47 -4.71
N LYS A 144 -9.78 3.31 -3.75
CA LYS A 144 -9.70 4.16 -2.56
C LYS A 144 -8.36 4.85 -2.45
N ALA A 145 -8.36 6.12 -2.12
CA ALA A 145 -7.20 6.90 -1.75
C ALA A 145 -7.45 7.63 -0.44
N PHE A 146 -6.43 7.72 0.40
CA PHE A 146 -6.50 8.35 1.70
C PHE A 146 -5.27 9.22 1.93
N ARG A 147 -5.50 10.49 2.23
CA ARG A 147 -4.46 11.45 2.61
C ARG A 147 -4.11 11.31 4.08
N ASN A 148 -2.82 11.30 4.40
CA ASN A 148 -2.33 11.32 5.77
C ASN A 148 -2.49 12.73 6.36
N GLU A 149 -3.18 12.86 7.51
CA GLU A 149 -3.43 14.15 8.17
C GLU A 149 -2.37 14.49 9.25
N HIS A 150 -1.25 13.75 9.26
CA HIS A 150 -0.06 13.94 10.10
C HIS A 150 -0.28 13.69 11.60
N ASP A 151 -1.45 13.16 11.98
CA ASP A 151 -1.84 12.87 13.35
C ASP A 151 -2.26 11.39 13.56
N LEU A 152 -1.76 10.51 12.67
CA LEU A 152 -2.14 9.10 12.53
C LEU A 152 -3.56 8.88 12.01
N THR A 153 -4.31 9.93 11.69
CA THR A 153 -5.59 9.81 10.99
C THR A 153 -5.41 10.00 9.50
N PHE A 154 -6.33 9.39 8.74
CA PHE A 154 -6.35 9.50 7.29
C PHE A 154 -7.71 9.99 6.83
N ARG A 155 -7.70 10.88 5.83
CA ARG A 155 -8.91 11.42 5.20
C ARG A 155 -9.08 10.82 3.81
N GLU A 156 -10.29 10.39 3.49
CA GLU A 156 -10.60 9.92 2.12
C GLU A 156 -10.39 11.05 1.10
N ALA A 157 -9.64 10.75 0.05
CA ALA A 157 -9.26 11.68 -1.02
C ALA A 157 -9.42 11.07 -2.42
N SER A 158 -10.17 9.97 -2.58
CA SER A 158 -10.24 9.22 -3.86
C SER A 158 -10.74 10.10 -5.00
N HIS A 159 -11.83 10.84 -4.78
CA HIS A 159 -12.37 11.74 -5.80
C HIS A 159 -11.48 12.98 -5.99
N GLU A 160 -10.87 13.50 -4.91
CA GLU A 160 -9.96 14.66 -4.95
C GLU A 160 -8.75 14.38 -5.84
N TRP A 161 -8.19 13.16 -5.76
CA TRP A 161 -7.04 12.73 -6.55
C TRP A 161 -7.42 11.99 -7.85
N GLY A 162 -8.71 11.89 -8.16
CA GLY A 162 -9.19 11.20 -9.36
C GLY A 162 -8.87 9.69 -9.39
N PHE A 163 -8.70 9.09 -8.22
CA PHE A 163 -8.38 7.68 -8.01
C PHE A 163 -9.64 6.84 -7.68
N ASP A 164 -10.85 7.35 -7.92
CA ASP A 164 -12.13 6.71 -7.60
C ASP A 164 -12.72 5.87 -8.76
N PHE A 165 -11.89 5.43 -9.71
CA PHE A 165 -12.31 4.57 -10.81
C PHE A 165 -13.08 3.35 -10.29
N LYS A 166 -14.30 3.18 -10.81
CA LYS A 166 -15.20 2.08 -10.42
C LYS A 166 -15.04 0.89 -11.34
N GLY A 167 -14.48 -0.20 -10.83
CA GLY A 167 -14.25 -1.43 -11.60
C GLY A 167 -13.80 -2.60 -10.74
N VAL A 168 -13.09 -3.54 -11.35
CA VAL A 168 -12.40 -4.62 -10.64
C VAL A 168 -10.91 -4.42 -10.86
N SER A 169 -10.30 -3.67 -9.95
CA SER A 169 -8.87 -3.35 -9.96
C SER A 169 -8.13 -4.29 -9.02
N GLN A 170 -6.96 -4.79 -9.45
CA GLN A 170 -6.19 -5.77 -8.67
C GLN A 170 -4.77 -5.30 -8.42
N GLY A 171 -3.85 -5.57 -9.35
CA GLY A 171 -2.46 -5.16 -9.24
C GLY A 171 -2.29 -3.67 -9.43
N MET A 172 -1.32 -3.10 -8.72
CA MET A 172 -0.92 -1.70 -8.82
C MET A 172 0.61 -1.62 -8.72
N CYS A 173 1.25 -0.77 -9.51
CA CYS A 173 2.68 -0.49 -9.39
C CYS A 173 2.99 0.99 -9.58
N LEU A 174 4.13 1.40 -9.01
CA LEU A 174 4.65 2.76 -9.05
C LEU A 174 5.79 2.87 -10.07
N CYS A 175 5.79 3.94 -10.85
CA CYS A 175 6.86 4.25 -11.78
C CYS A 175 6.80 5.73 -12.19
N ASP A 176 7.93 6.32 -12.53
CA ASP A 176 7.99 7.68 -13.11
C ASP A 176 7.92 7.56 -14.64
N LEU A 177 6.71 7.64 -15.22
CA LEU A 177 6.47 7.33 -16.63
C LEU A 177 6.91 8.45 -17.57
N ASP A 178 6.81 9.70 -17.12
CA ASP A 178 7.20 10.87 -17.91
C ASP A 178 8.55 11.49 -17.49
N ASN A 179 9.22 10.86 -16.53
CA ASN A 179 10.58 11.18 -16.09
C ASN A 179 10.69 12.60 -15.51
N ASP A 180 9.70 12.99 -14.72
CA ASP A 180 9.64 14.27 -14.02
C ASP A 180 10.05 14.15 -12.53
N GLY A 181 10.22 12.92 -12.05
CA GLY A 181 10.74 12.59 -10.72
C GLY A 181 9.71 12.42 -9.62
N ASP A 182 8.40 12.53 -9.89
CA ASP A 182 7.37 11.97 -9.02
C ASP A 182 6.97 10.55 -9.49
N LEU A 183 6.21 9.83 -8.68
CA LEU A 183 5.79 8.47 -9.01
C LEU A 183 4.34 8.48 -9.49
N ASP A 184 4.16 8.02 -10.72
CA ASP A 184 2.87 7.67 -11.31
C ASP A 184 2.42 6.29 -10.83
N VAL A 185 1.14 6.02 -11.08
CA VAL A 185 0.49 4.78 -10.69
C VAL A 185 -0.10 4.07 -11.91
N VAL A 186 0.25 2.78 -12.06
CA VAL A 186 -0.34 1.90 -13.07
C VAL A 186 -1.20 0.85 -12.38
N VAL A 187 -2.46 0.73 -12.79
CA VAL A 187 -3.43 -0.21 -12.21
C VAL A 187 -3.93 -1.20 -13.25
N ASN A 188 -3.93 -2.49 -12.89
CA ASN A 188 -4.57 -3.52 -13.70
C ASN A 188 -6.08 -3.60 -13.38
N ASN A 189 -6.91 -3.45 -14.41
CA ASN A 189 -8.36 -3.62 -14.32
C ASN A 189 -8.78 -4.90 -15.04
N LEU A 190 -9.39 -5.83 -14.30
CA LEU A 190 -9.87 -7.08 -14.84
C LEU A 190 -10.93 -6.83 -15.92
N ASN A 191 -10.74 -7.42 -17.10
CA ASN A 191 -11.60 -7.25 -18.28
C ASN A 191 -11.77 -5.79 -18.75
N GLY A 192 -10.85 -4.90 -18.35
CA GLY A 192 -10.86 -3.49 -18.72
C GLY A 192 -9.50 -3.02 -19.23
N ALA A 193 -9.44 -1.76 -19.65
CA ALA A 193 -8.17 -1.09 -19.94
C ALA A 193 -7.40 -0.86 -18.63
N ALA A 194 -6.06 -0.89 -18.69
CA ALA A 194 -5.24 -0.49 -17.55
C ALA A 194 -5.50 0.98 -17.18
N GLY A 195 -5.50 1.26 -15.87
CA GLY A 195 -5.50 2.63 -15.35
C GLY A 195 -4.08 3.19 -15.37
N LEU A 196 -3.94 4.42 -15.84
CA LEU A 196 -2.69 5.18 -15.84
C LEU A 196 -3.00 6.50 -15.13
N TYR A 197 -2.45 6.67 -13.93
CA TYR A 197 -2.64 7.87 -13.13
C TYR A 197 -1.30 8.59 -13.08
N ARG A 198 -1.23 9.72 -13.79
CA ARG A 198 -0.07 10.59 -13.74
C ARG A 198 -0.14 11.45 -12.49
N ASN A 199 0.92 11.48 -11.69
CA ASN A 199 1.02 12.42 -10.59
C ASN A 199 1.38 13.81 -11.17
N GLU A 200 0.72 14.85 -10.68
CA GLU A 200 0.90 16.23 -11.17
C GLU A 200 1.43 17.13 -10.05
N SER A 201 1.96 16.55 -8.97
CA SER A 201 2.46 17.33 -7.85
C SER A 201 3.65 18.18 -8.30
N HIS A 202 3.58 19.48 -8.02
CA HIS A 202 4.67 20.42 -8.29
C HIS A 202 5.59 20.61 -7.08
N ALA A 203 5.33 19.90 -5.98
CA ALA A 203 6.10 20.04 -4.76
C ALA A 203 7.56 19.57 -4.98
N PRO A 204 8.54 20.26 -4.38
CA PRO A 204 9.95 19.90 -4.51
C PRO A 204 10.23 18.48 -4.02
N ARG A 205 11.01 17.71 -4.80
CA ARG A 205 11.27 16.29 -4.53
C ARG A 205 12.70 15.86 -4.75
N VAL A 206 13.07 14.71 -4.21
CA VAL A 206 14.36 14.05 -4.46
C VAL A 206 14.08 12.60 -4.82
N ALA A 207 14.45 12.21 -6.04
CA ALA A 207 14.35 10.84 -6.51
C ALA A 207 15.70 10.13 -6.33
N VAL A 208 15.67 8.86 -5.94
CA VAL A 208 16.87 8.06 -5.69
C VAL A 208 16.74 6.71 -6.39
N ARG A 209 17.72 6.41 -7.25
CA ARG A 209 17.96 5.08 -7.81
C ARG A 209 19.25 4.51 -7.22
N LEU A 210 19.26 3.21 -6.96
CA LEU A 210 20.44 2.53 -6.44
C LEU A 210 21.08 1.67 -7.52
N LYS A 211 22.40 1.74 -7.61
CA LYS A 211 23.23 0.90 -8.45
C LYS A 211 24.04 -0.03 -7.57
N GLY A 212 23.45 -1.18 -7.27
CA GLY A 212 24.09 -2.24 -6.51
C GLY A 212 25.06 -3.07 -7.36
N GLN A 213 25.82 -3.92 -6.69
CA GLN A 213 26.69 -4.90 -7.33
C GLN A 213 25.91 -6.18 -7.65
N ALA A 214 26.33 -6.90 -8.70
CA ALA A 214 25.75 -8.19 -9.05
C ALA A 214 25.81 -9.16 -7.85
N PRO A 215 24.74 -9.95 -7.60
CA PRO A 215 23.53 -10.11 -8.41
C PRO A 215 22.39 -9.11 -8.09
N ASN A 216 22.59 -8.17 -7.17
CA ASN A 216 21.56 -7.23 -6.71
C ASN A 216 21.77 -5.82 -7.30
N THR A 217 21.68 -5.70 -8.62
CA THR A 217 22.04 -4.46 -9.33
C THR A 217 21.13 -3.27 -9.04
N GLN A 218 19.92 -3.53 -8.54
CA GLN A 218 18.94 -2.51 -8.14
C GLN A 218 19.02 -2.16 -6.63
N GLY A 219 19.93 -2.76 -5.87
CA GLY A 219 20.08 -2.47 -4.45
C GLY A 219 18.87 -2.89 -3.60
N ILE A 220 18.13 -3.93 -4.01
CA ILE A 220 16.95 -4.42 -3.29
C ILE A 220 17.29 -4.78 -1.84
N GLY A 221 16.46 -4.33 -0.91
CA GLY A 221 16.58 -4.39 0.55
C GLY A 221 17.62 -3.43 1.15
N ALA A 222 18.18 -2.51 0.36
CA ALA A 222 18.90 -1.37 0.91
C ALA A 222 17.90 -0.33 1.41
N ARG A 223 18.22 0.31 2.53
CA ARG A 223 17.40 1.38 3.09
C ARG A 223 18.01 2.73 2.81
N ILE A 224 17.15 3.68 2.44
CA ILE A 224 17.52 5.04 2.07
C ILE A 224 16.88 5.97 3.09
N TRP A 225 17.65 6.93 3.58
CA TRP A 225 17.18 8.04 4.41
C TRP A 225 17.43 9.35 3.70
N LEU A 226 16.43 10.23 3.67
CA LEU A 226 16.59 11.64 3.35
C LEU A 226 16.49 12.44 4.65
N TYR A 227 17.54 13.19 4.96
CA TYR A 227 17.55 14.12 6.09
C TYR A 227 17.36 15.56 5.62
N GLY A 228 16.59 16.33 6.38
CA GLY A 228 16.38 17.77 6.16
C GLY A 228 15.50 18.09 4.95
N GLY A 229 14.60 17.19 4.56
CA GLY A 229 13.61 17.39 3.50
C GLY A 229 12.38 18.16 3.99
N ALA A 230 11.18 17.79 3.53
CA ALA A 230 9.93 18.37 4.01
C ALA A 230 9.70 18.13 5.51
N VAL A 231 10.09 16.94 5.97
CA VAL A 231 10.17 16.56 7.39
C VAL A 231 11.63 16.29 7.78
N PRO A 232 11.97 16.27 9.09
CA PRO A 232 13.35 16.11 9.55
C PRO A 232 14.06 14.88 8.99
N MET A 233 13.33 13.76 8.83
CA MET A 233 13.81 12.51 8.28
C MET A 233 12.68 11.77 7.57
N GLN A 234 12.96 11.26 6.37
CA GLN A 234 12.14 10.28 5.68
C GLN A 234 12.98 9.04 5.43
N SER A 235 12.36 7.86 5.36
CA SER A 235 13.08 6.65 5.01
C SER A 235 12.23 5.66 4.25
N GLN A 236 12.82 5.01 3.26
CA GLN A 236 12.17 4.00 2.43
C GLN A 236 13.16 2.88 2.10
N GLU A 237 12.68 1.64 2.03
CA GLU A 237 13.48 0.49 1.60
C GLU A 237 13.30 0.26 0.09
N MET A 238 14.37 -0.08 -0.63
CA MET A 238 14.24 -0.50 -2.03
C MET A 238 13.64 -1.92 -2.10
N ILE A 239 12.47 -2.09 -2.73
CA ILE A 239 11.80 -3.40 -2.82
C ILE A 239 11.80 -3.93 -4.25
N CYS A 240 11.58 -5.23 -4.39
CA CYS A 240 11.32 -5.87 -5.68
C CYS A 240 10.12 -6.80 -5.52
N GLY A 241 9.04 -6.52 -6.25
CA GLY A 241 7.75 -7.16 -6.03
C GLY A 241 7.11 -6.72 -4.70
N GLY A 242 6.34 -7.62 -4.08
CA GLY A 242 5.61 -7.34 -2.84
C GLY A 242 4.18 -6.81 -3.06
N ARG A 243 3.83 -6.46 -4.30
CA ARG A 243 2.47 -6.04 -4.69
C ARG A 243 1.68 -7.19 -5.32
N TYR A 244 0.36 -7.02 -5.49
CA TYR A 244 -0.50 -8.08 -6.04
C TYR A 244 -0.17 -8.34 -7.52
N LEU A 245 0.57 -9.41 -7.80
CA LEU A 245 1.02 -9.81 -9.16
C LEU A 245 1.62 -8.64 -9.97
N SER A 246 2.31 -7.73 -9.28
CA SER A 246 2.84 -6.47 -9.80
C SER A 246 4.12 -6.09 -9.06
N GLY A 247 4.87 -5.13 -9.59
CA GLY A 247 6.11 -4.65 -8.99
C GLY A 247 6.51 -3.28 -9.54
N ASP A 248 7.11 -2.47 -8.68
CA ASP A 248 7.47 -1.09 -8.97
C ASP A 248 8.74 -0.98 -9.82
N ASP A 249 8.94 0.20 -10.40
CA ASP A 249 10.28 0.64 -10.76
C ASP A 249 11.16 0.75 -9.51
N ALA A 250 12.46 0.43 -9.64
CA ALA A 250 13.42 0.46 -8.55
C ALA A 250 13.90 1.90 -8.28
N MET A 251 12.98 2.75 -7.83
CA MET A 251 13.20 4.14 -7.50
C MET A 251 12.40 4.53 -6.25
N ARG A 252 12.99 5.36 -5.39
CA ARG A 252 12.31 5.97 -4.24
C ARG A 252 12.28 7.48 -4.37
N VAL A 253 11.16 8.09 -4.01
CA VAL A 253 10.96 9.54 -4.09
C VAL A 253 10.65 10.06 -2.69
N PHE A 254 11.26 11.19 -2.36
CA PHE A 254 11.16 11.84 -1.06
C PHE A 254 10.77 13.30 -1.24
N ALA A 255 9.93 13.81 -0.36
CA ALA A 255 9.55 15.22 -0.33
C ALA A 255 10.73 16.08 0.13
N ALA A 256 11.13 17.06 -0.69
CA ALA A 256 12.20 17.99 -0.35
C ALA A 256 11.70 19.18 0.48
N GLY A 257 10.40 19.51 0.39
CA GLY A 257 9.74 20.63 1.07
C GLY A 257 10.06 21.99 0.44
N SER A 258 11.35 22.33 0.31
CA SER A 258 11.81 23.56 -0.33
C SER A 258 13.03 23.32 -1.22
N LEU A 259 13.17 24.14 -2.26
CA LEU A 259 14.31 24.11 -3.19
C LEU A 259 15.66 24.43 -2.50
N THR A 260 15.63 25.09 -1.35
CA THR A 260 16.84 25.56 -0.64
C THR A 260 17.18 24.74 0.60
N ASN A 261 16.45 23.66 0.88
CA ASN A 261 16.71 22.84 2.06
C ASN A 261 18.10 22.20 2.00
N ALA A 262 18.78 22.20 3.15
CA ALA A 262 20.10 21.58 3.30
C ALA A 262 19.93 20.08 3.54
N MET A 263 19.90 19.32 2.46
CA MET A 263 19.59 17.88 2.51
C MET A 263 20.82 16.98 2.44
N ARG A 264 20.65 15.76 2.98
CA ARG A 264 21.62 14.67 2.89
C ARG A 264 20.90 13.36 2.66
N ILE A 265 21.38 12.55 1.71
CA ILE A 265 20.95 11.16 1.53
C ILE A 265 21.94 10.25 2.24
N GLU A 266 21.42 9.24 2.92
CA GLU A 266 22.17 8.11 3.44
C GLU A 266 21.59 6.81 2.91
N VAL A 267 22.44 5.90 2.46
CA VAL A 267 22.04 4.55 2.01
C VAL A 267 22.77 3.53 2.86
N ARG A 268 22.01 2.60 3.47
CA ARG A 268 22.55 1.40 4.10
C ARG A 268 22.28 0.21 3.20
N TRP A 269 23.35 -0.36 2.67
CA TRP A 269 23.30 -1.53 1.79
C TRP A 269 23.10 -2.82 2.60
N ARG A 270 22.56 -3.86 1.97
CA ARG A 270 22.34 -5.17 2.64
C ARG A 270 23.62 -5.83 3.15
N ASN A 271 24.76 -5.55 2.55
CA ASN A 271 26.06 -6.03 3.01
C ASN A 271 26.64 -5.21 4.18
N GLY A 272 25.90 -4.22 4.70
CA GLY A 272 26.32 -3.37 5.80
C GLY A 272 27.20 -2.18 5.40
N LYS A 273 27.52 -2.01 4.11
CA LYS A 273 28.15 -0.77 3.63
C LYS A 273 27.21 0.42 3.79
N ARG A 274 27.79 1.61 3.80
CA ARG A 274 27.09 2.88 3.90
C ARG A 274 27.57 3.86 2.83
N SER A 275 26.63 4.49 2.13
CA SER A 275 26.91 5.61 1.21
C SER A 275 26.25 6.87 1.74
N VAL A 276 26.94 8.01 1.67
CA VAL A 276 26.41 9.30 2.11
C VAL A 276 26.61 10.34 1.01
N VAL A 277 25.55 11.07 0.68
CA VAL A 277 25.57 12.19 -0.27
C VAL A 277 25.15 13.44 0.46
N ASN A 278 26.08 14.39 0.61
CA ASN A 278 25.83 15.69 1.23
C ASN A 278 25.48 16.75 0.19
N GLY A 279 24.79 17.81 0.59
CA GLY A 279 24.45 18.92 -0.31
C GLY A 279 23.45 18.51 -1.39
N VAL A 280 22.52 17.63 -1.03
CA VAL A 280 21.44 17.16 -1.89
C VAL A 280 20.54 18.35 -2.23
N LYS A 281 20.11 18.43 -3.49
CA LYS A 281 19.31 19.50 -4.05
C LYS A 281 17.98 18.92 -4.52
N ALA A 282 16.91 19.66 -4.31
CA ALA A 282 15.60 19.30 -4.79
C ALA A 282 15.55 19.24 -6.34
N ASN A 283 14.53 18.55 -6.84
CA ASN A 283 14.20 18.31 -8.25
C ASN A 283 15.36 17.69 -9.01
N ARG A 284 15.92 16.64 -8.44
CA ARG A 284 17.00 15.84 -9.03
C ARG A 284 16.81 14.36 -8.76
N ILE A 285 17.26 13.56 -9.72
CA ILE A 285 17.45 12.13 -9.57
C ILE A 285 18.90 11.87 -9.17
N TYR A 286 19.08 11.14 -8.07
CA TYR A 286 20.38 10.70 -7.58
C TYR A 286 20.54 9.20 -7.85
N GLU A 287 21.53 8.84 -8.68
CA GLU A 287 21.98 7.44 -8.80
C GLU A 287 23.16 7.22 -7.84
N ILE A 288 23.00 6.30 -6.89
CA ILE A 288 24.00 6.04 -5.84
C ILE A 288 24.60 4.65 -6.05
N ASP A 289 25.91 4.58 -6.24
CA ASP A 289 26.65 3.34 -6.49
C ASP A 289 27.13 2.68 -5.18
N GLU A 290 26.91 1.37 -5.05
CA GLU A 290 27.35 0.56 -3.91
C GLU A 290 28.88 0.47 -3.81
N ALA A 291 29.60 0.57 -4.93
CA ALA A 291 31.06 0.51 -4.95
C ALA A 291 31.70 1.66 -4.16
N GLY A 292 31.04 2.81 -4.12
CA GLY A 292 31.47 3.99 -3.34
C GLY A 292 31.13 3.92 -1.85
N GLY A 293 30.42 2.88 -1.40
CA GLY A 293 30.03 2.71 -0.01
C GLY A 293 31.22 2.32 0.89
N GLU A 294 31.33 2.99 2.03
CA GLU A 294 32.32 2.70 3.06
C GLU A 294 31.84 1.53 3.94
N ALA A 295 32.77 0.67 4.37
CA ALA A 295 32.45 -0.36 5.35
C ALA A 295 32.15 0.28 6.70
N ASN A 296 31.09 -0.16 7.40
CA ASN A 296 30.81 0.32 8.75
C ASN A 296 32.06 0.14 9.62
N GLY A 297 32.65 1.26 10.06
CA GLY A 297 33.62 1.26 11.14
C GLY A 297 32.94 0.64 12.35
N LYS A 298 33.57 -0.39 12.94
CA LYS A 298 33.07 -1.02 14.16
C LYS A 298 32.84 0.07 15.21
N HIS A 299 31.58 0.33 15.56
CA HIS A 299 31.20 0.98 16.81
C HIS A 299 30.90 -0.09 17.86
#